data_AF-A0A1P8NK61-F1
#
_entry.id   AF-A0A1P8NK61-F1
#
_cell.length_a   1.000
_cell.length_b   1.000
_cell.length_c   1.000
_cell.angle_alpha   90.00
_cell.angle_beta   90.00
_cell.angle_gamma   90.00
#
_symmetry.space_group_name_H-M   'P 1'
#
loop_
_entity.id
_entity.type
_entity.pdbx_description
1 polymer ?
#
loop_
_entity_poly.entity_id
_entity_poly.type
_entity_poly.pdbx_seq_one_letter_code
_entity_poly.pdbx_strand_id
1 'polypeptide(L)'
;MKKGMNPEAVEQMGTQITEAGEQVRQIYSKAQGRVSELDWTGEDRDQYVSEFEGELGQLVDQLVQQTTELADRASRNANAQREASA
;
A
#
# COMPACT_ATOMS: atom_id res chain seq x y z
N MET A 1 -10.95 20.93 -27.25
CA MET A 1 -9.67 20.52 -26.63
C MET A 1 -9.98 19.50 -25.55
N LYS A 2 -9.29 18.34 -25.51
CA LYS A 2 -9.36 17.47 -24.32
C LYS A 2 -8.75 18.25 -23.15
N LYS A 3 -9.43 18.30 -22.01
CA LYS A 3 -8.88 18.92 -20.80
C LYS A 3 -7.62 18.12 -20.43
N GLY A 4 -6.47 18.79 -20.39
CA GLY A 4 -5.24 18.19 -19.87
C GLY A 4 -5.42 17.74 -18.42
N MET A 5 -4.52 16.88 -17.97
CA MET A 5 -4.44 16.46 -16.57
C MET A 5 -4.21 17.68 -15.66
N ASN A 6 -4.87 17.73 -14.49
CA ASN A 6 -4.58 18.72 -13.46
C ASN A 6 -3.42 18.19 -12.59
N PRO A 7 -2.22 18.81 -12.61
CA PRO A 7 -1.06 18.31 -11.86
C PRO A 7 -1.30 18.22 -10.36
N GLU A 8 -1.93 19.23 -9.76
CA GLU A 8 -2.19 19.28 -8.32
C GLU A 8 -3.14 18.17 -7.88
N ALA A 9 -4.19 17.90 -8.66
CA ALA A 9 -5.12 16.82 -8.38
C ALA A 9 -4.46 15.43 -8.47
N VAL A 10 -3.50 15.26 -9.38
CA VAL A 10 -2.77 14.01 -9.55
C VAL A 10 -1.76 13.78 -8.43
N GLU A 11 -1.11 14.83 -7.94
CA GLU A 11 -0.25 14.73 -6.75
C GLU A 11 -1.06 14.38 -5.50
N GLN A 12 -2.20 15.04 -5.29
CA GLN A 12 -3.11 14.72 -4.18
C GLN A 12 -3.57 13.25 -4.23
N MET A 13 -3.92 12.75 -5.43
CA MET A 13 -4.26 11.35 -5.62
C MET A 13 -3.08 10.43 -5.28
N GLY A 14 -1.85 10.78 -5.70
CA GLY A 14 -0.64 10.04 -5.34
C GLY A 14 -0.43 9.93 -3.83
N THR A 15 -0.60 11.04 -3.10
CA THR A 15 -0.55 11.06 -1.63
C THR A 15 -1.58 10.12 -1.01
N GLN A 16 -2.84 10.20 -1.45
CA GLN A 16 -3.92 9.34 -0.92
C GLN A 16 -3.66 7.85 -1.17
N ILE A 17 -3.05 7.50 -2.31
CA ILE A 17 -2.69 6.12 -2.64
C ILE A 17 -1.63 5.59 -1.66
N THR A 18 -0.58 6.38 -1.38
CA THR A 18 0.44 6.01 -0.39
C THR A 18 -0.15 5.86 1.00
N GLU A 19 -0.99 6.80 1.43
CA GLU A 19 -1.67 6.75 2.74
C GLU A 19 -2.53 5.48 2.88
N ALA A 20 -3.23 5.07 1.81
CA ALA A 20 -4.01 3.84 1.81
C ALA A 20 -3.12 2.59 1.97
N GLY A 21 -1.97 2.54 1.29
CA GLY A 21 -0.99 1.45 1.46
C GLY A 21 -0.47 1.35 2.89
N GLU A 22 -0.12 2.49 3.50
CA GLU A 22 0.34 2.55 4.88
C GLU A 22 -0.75 2.10 5.87
N GLN A 23 -2.01 2.50 5.65
CA GLN A 23 -3.13 2.06 6.48
C GLN A 23 -3.31 0.53 6.44
N VAL A 24 -3.18 -0.10 5.27
CA VAL A 24 -3.24 -1.57 5.17
C VAL A 24 -2.12 -2.22 5.98
N ARG A 25 -0.89 -1.68 5.89
CA ARG A 25 0.25 -2.19 6.68
C ARG A 25 0.02 -2.09 8.19
N GLN A 26 -0.57 -0.97 8.64
CA GLN A 26 -0.92 -0.77 10.06
C GLN A 26 -1.99 -1.77 10.53
N ILE A 27 -3.03 -2.00 9.73
CA ILE A 27 -4.09 -2.97 10.02
C ILE A 27 -3.50 -4.38 10.11
N TYR A 28 -2.66 -4.76 9.15
CA TYR A 28 -1.97 -6.04 9.14
C TYR A 28 -1.11 -6.23 10.40
N SER A 29 -0.28 -5.23 10.75
CA SER A 29 0.60 -5.30 11.93
C SER A 29 -0.20 -5.50 13.22
N LYS A 30 -1.37 -4.83 13.33
CA LYS A 30 -2.29 -5.01 14.46
C LYS A 30 -2.90 -6.41 14.50
N ALA A 31 -3.26 -6.97 13.35
CA ALA A 31 -3.78 -8.32 13.25
C ALA A 31 -2.69 -9.36 13.59
N GLN A 32 -1.47 -9.18 13.08
CA GLN A 32 -0.32 -10.03 13.38
C GLN A 32 -0.03 -10.07 14.89
N GLY A 33 -0.03 -8.91 15.57
CA GLY A 33 0.13 -8.85 17.02
C GLY A 33 -0.91 -9.71 17.75
N ARG A 34 -2.19 -9.60 17.36
CA ARG A 34 -3.26 -10.42 17.92
C ARG A 34 -3.08 -11.91 17.66
N VAL A 35 -2.67 -12.30 16.46
CA VAL A 35 -2.38 -13.70 16.11
C VAL A 35 -1.26 -14.27 16.99
N SER A 36 -0.21 -13.47 17.24
CA SER A 36 0.92 -13.87 18.08
C SER A 36 0.56 -14.00 19.58
N GLU A 37 -0.46 -13.25 20.04
CA GLU A 37 -0.93 -13.21 21.43
C GLU A 37 -2.01 -14.26 21.75
N LEU A 38 -2.49 -15.03 20.76
CA LEU A 38 -3.47 -16.08 21.01
C LEU A 38 -2.92 -17.14 21.97
N ASP A 39 -3.68 -17.44 23.02
CA ASP A 39 -3.44 -18.59 23.91
C ASP A 39 -3.85 -19.89 23.21
N TRP A 40 -3.14 -20.21 22.15
CA TRP A 40 -3.32 -21.34 21.27
C TRP A 40 -1.95 -21.94 20.97
N THR A 41 -1.83 -23.26 21.09
CA THR A 41 -0.58 -24.01 20.92
C THR A 41 -0.86 -25.28 20.13
N GLY A 42 0.14 -25.78 19.40
CA GLY A 42 0.02 -26.98 18.58
C GLY A 42 0.51 -26.76 17.15
N GLU A 43 0.56 -27.86 16.38
CA GLU A 43 0.96 -27.84 14.96
C GLU A 43 -0.01 -27.02 14.10
N ASP A 44 -1.29 -27.04 14.44
CA ASP A 44 -2.35 -26.25 13.79
C ASP A 44 -2.10 -24.74 13.94
N ARG A 45 -1.67 -24.33 15.14
CA ARG A 45 -1.29 -22.95 15.44
C ARG A 45 -0.07 -22.53 14.63
N ASP A 46 0.95 -23.36 14.60
CA ASP A 46 2.19 -23.06 13.88
C ASP A 46 1.93 -22.96 12.37
N GLN A 47 1.08 -23.83 11.82
CA GLN A 47 0.63 -23.75 10.43
C GLN A 47 -0.12 -22.45 10.16
N TYR A 48 -1.12 -22.11 10.98
CA TYR A 48 -1.91 -20.89 10.78
C TYR A 48 -1.06 -19.62 10.88
N VAL A 49 -0.16 -19.53 11.86
CA VAL A 49 0.77 -18.39 11.98
C VAL A 49 1.67 -18.31 10.75
N SER A 50 2.20 -19.44 10.28
CA SER A 50 3.05 -19.47 9.08
C SER A 50 2.28 -19.04 7.82
N GLU A 51 1.04 -19.47 7.63
CA GLU A 51 0.19 -19.06 6.51
C GLU A 51 -0.16 -17.57 6.60
N PHE A 52 -0.52 -17.09 7.79
CA PHE A 52 -0.83 -15.69 8.02
C PHE A 52 0.38 -14.78 7.76
N GLU A 53 1.54 -15.10 8.32
CA GLU A 53 2.75 -14.28 8.15
C GLU A 53 3.34 -14.43 6.75
N GLY A 54 3.31 -15.64 6.20
CA GLY A 54 3.87 -15.97 4.90
C GLY A 54 3.03 -15.45 3.75
N GLU A 55 1.76 -15.82 3.67
CA GLU A 55 0.91 -15.47 2.53
C GLU A 55 0.34 -14.05 2.66
N LEU A 56 -0.34 -13.76 3.77
CA LEU A 56 -0.99 -12.45 3.93
C LEU A 56 0.05 -11.34 4.11
N GLY A 57 1.13 -11.59 4.85
CA GLY A 57 2.24 -10.64 4.99
C GLY A 57 2.86 -10.25 3.65
N GLN A 58 3.16 -11.23 2.79
CA GLN A 58 3.69 -10.97 1.45
C GLN A 58 2.74 -10.16 0.57
N LEU A 59 1.43 -10.45 0.62
CA LEU A 59 0.43 -9.69 -0.12
C LEU A 59 0.34 -8.24 0.35
N VAL A 60 0.45 -7.99 1.65
CA VAL A 60 0.46 -6.64 2.23
C VAL A 60 1.72 -5.88 1.80
N ASP A 61 2.90 -6.50 1.88
CA ASP A 61 4.14 -5.88 1.44
C ASP A 61 4.10 -5.55 -0.07
N GLN A 62 3.56 -6.46 -0.89
CA GLN A 62 3.38 -6.23 -2.32
C GLN A 62 2.42 -5.07 -2.60
N LEU A 63 1.29 -4.98 -1.87
CA LEU A 63 0.35 -3.88 -2.02
C LEU A 63 1.00 -2.54 -1.67
N VAL A 64 1.72 -2.47 -0.54
CA VAL A 64 2.44 -1.26 -0.12
C VAL A 64 3.40 -0.82 -1.22
N GLN A 65 4.22 -1.74 -1.74
CA GLN A 65 5.14 -1.43 -2.84
C GLN A 65 4.40 -0.86 -4.07
N GLN A 66 3.31 -1.51 -4.49
CA GLN A 66 2.55 -1.06 -5.66
C GLN A 66 1.90 0.31 -5.46
N THR A 67 1.44 0.63 -4.25
CA THR A 67 0.90 1.95 -3.94
C THR A 67 1.98 3.04 -4.04
N THR A 68 3.19 2.79 -3.51
CA THR A 68 4.34 3.69 -3.65
C THR A 68 4.72 3.90 -5.11
N GLU A 69 4.83 2.82 -5.90
CA GLU A 69 5.16 2.90 -7.33
C GLU A 69 4.11 3.68 -8.13
N LEU A 70 2.83 3.56 -7.77
CA LEU A 70 1.75 4.31 -8.41
C LEU A 70 1.79 5.80 -8.04
N ALA A 71 2.08 6.13 -6.79
CA ALA A 71 2.27 7.50 -6.33
C ALA A 71 3.48 8.19 -7.02
N ASP A 72 4.60 7.48 -7.16
CA ASP A 72 5.78 7.96 -7.89
C ASP A 72 5.45 8.27 -9.36
N ARG A 73 4.68 7.39 -10.01
CA ARG A 73 4.20 7.63 -11.38
C ARG A 73 3.27 8.84 -11.46
N ALA A 74 2.38 9.02 -10.48
CA ALA A 74 1.52 10.19 -10.40
C ALA A 74 2.34 11.49 -10.32
N SER A 75 3.38 11.53 -9.46
CA SER A 75 4.28 12.68 -9.35
C SER A 75 5.03 12.98 -10.66
N ARG A 76 5.59 11.95 -11.32
CA ARG A 76 6.26 12.11 -12.63
C ARG A 76 5.31 12.66 -13.69
N ASN A 77 4.09 12.15 -13.73
CA ASN A 77 3.06 12.60 -14.66
C ASN A 77 2.66 14.07 -14.42
N ALA A 78 2.49 14.47 -13.16
CA ALA A 78 2.20 15.85 -12.79
C ALA A 78 3.32 16.81 -13.23
N ASN A 79 4.58 16.44 -13.01
CA ASN A 79 5.73 17.24 -13.44
C ASN A 79 5.82 17.37 -14.96
N ALA A 80 5.67 16.26 -15.71
CA ALA A 80 5.66 16.29 -17.17
C ALA A 80 4.55 17.19 -17.72
N GLN A 81 3.38 17.20 -17.08
CA GLN A 81 2.28 18.09 -17.49
C GLN A 81 2.59 19.56 -17.23
N ARG A 82 3.27 19.90 -16.12
CA ARG A 82 3.72 21.27 -15.85
C ARG A 82 4.71 21.75 -16.88
N GLU A 83 5.71 20.92 -17.21
CA GLU A 83 6.71 21.22 -18.24
C GLU A 83 6.07 21.42 -19.63
N ALA A 84 5.11 20.57 -19.99
CA ALA A 84 4.42 20.66 -21.28
C ALA A 84 3.42 21.82 -21.37
N SER A 85 3.02 22.40 -20.23
CA SER A 85 2.03 23.50 -20.18
C SER A 85 2.68 24.86 -19.87
N ALA A 86 3.99 24.91 -19.65
CA ALA A 86 4.79 26.12 -19.49
C ALA A 86 5.10 26.75 -20.86
#